data_AF-A0A365YUQ3-F1
#
_entry.id   AF-A0A365YUQ3-F1
#
_cell.length_a   1.000
_cell.length_b   1.000
_cell.length_c   1.000
_cell.angle_alpha   90.00
_cell.angle_beta   90.00
_cell.angle_gamma   90.00
#
_symmetry.space_group_name_H-M   'P 1'
#
loop_
_entity.id
_entity.type
_entity.pdbx_description
1 polymer ?
#
loop_
_entity_poly.entity_id
_entity_poly.type
_entity_poly.pdbx_seq_one_letter_code
_entity_poly.pdbx_strand_id
1 'polypeptide(L)'
;MSSLKPAFGRSSSSLSCSHDEKLARKNIEDLARIIASEASNSNETAQLMVGWTVINRMKRRHLKSVSTVWQHGNYAHNQSGTAMSRRIAASLLSGQAPDISQGATLFYSPISMPKEKETDLSKYDTQRGLETVDGVSKNGKPIRNYVPSWAYPARRIFTPGIPEYKFKFYKE
;
A
#
# COMPACT_ATOMS: atom_id res chain seq x y z
N MET A 1 2.07 34.43 -59.21
CA MET A 1 1.24 34.26 -58.00
C MET A 1 1.05 32.76 -57.78
N SER A 2 1.75 32.17 -56.82
CA SER A 2 1.56 30.78 -56.42
C SER A 2 1.59 30.73 -54.90
N SER A 3 0.41 30.55 -54.31
CA SER A 3 0.19 30.50 -52.87
C SER A 3 0.52 29.09 -52.37
N LEU A 4 1.58 28.95 -51.57
CA LEU A 4 1.87 27.75 -50.80
C LEU A 4 1.10 27.83 -49.48
N LYS A 5 0.13 26.93 -49.30
CA LYS A 5 -0.56 26.71 -48.03
C LYS A 5 0.42 26.15 -46.98
N PRO A 6 0.44 26.64 -45.74
CA PRO A 6 1.12 25.96 -44.66
C PRO A 6 0.29 24.74 -44.21
N ALA A 7 0.94 23.58 -44.14
CA ALA A 7 0.40 22.41 -43.48
C ALA A 7 0.36 22.66 -41.97
N PHE A 8 -0.85 22.72 -41.41
CA PHE A 8 -1.07 22.72 -39.97
C PHE A 8 -0.54 21.40 -39.37
N GLY A 9 0.60 21.48 -38.69
CA GLY A 9 1.02 20.46 -37.74
C GLY A 9 0.04 20.43 -36.58
N ARG A 10 -0.87 19.45 -36.59
CA ARG A 10 -1.86 19.24 -35.53
C ARG A 10 -1.18 18.75 -34.24
N SER A 11 -1.43 19.49 -33.17
CA SER A 11 -1.11 19.20 -31.77
C SER A 11 -1.31 17.73 -31.36
N SER A 12 -0.22 17.04 -31.11
CA SER A 12 -0.20 15.73 -30.42
C SER A 12 0.01 15.88 -28.90
N SER A 13 0.36 17.08 -28.43
CA SER A 13 0.76 17.35 -27.04
C SER A 13 -0.41 17.47 -26.06
N SER A 14 -1.53 18.07 -26.47
CA SER A 14 -2.67 18.34 -25.56
C SER A 14 -3.45 17.08 -25.15
N LEU A 15 -3.57 16.10 -26.04
CA LEU A 15 -4.23 14.83 -25.76
C LEU A 15 -3.43 13.97 -24.76
N SER A 16 -2.09 13.94 -24.90
CA SER A 16 -1.20 13.20 -23.99
C SER A 16 -1.24 13.75 -22.56
N CYS A 17 -1.17 15.08 -22.42
CA CYS A 17 -1.24 15.76 -21.12
C CYS A 17 -2.57 15.44 -20.40
N SER A 18 -3.68 15.45 -21.13
CA SER A 18 -5.00 15.13 -20.57
C SER A 18 -5.16 13.68 -20.10
N HIS A 19 -4.43 12.74 -20.72
CA HIS A 19 -4.45 11.33 -20.34
C HIS A 19 -3.60 11.09 -19.09
N ASP A 20 -2.41 11.67 -19.04
CA ASP A 20 -1.50 11.56 -17.89
C ASP A 20 -2.11 12.21 -16.64
N GLU A 21 -2.78 13.36 -16.77
CA GLU A 21 -3.51 14.00 -15.67
C GLU A 21 -4.69 13.16 -15.17
N LYS A 22 -5.41 12.49 -16.07
CA LYS A 22 -6.51 11.58 -15.70
C LYS A 22 -5.97 10.36 -14.96
N LEU A 23 -4.87 9.77 -15.46
CA LEU A 23 -4.22 8.63 -14.82
C LEU A 23 -3.65 9.03 -13.45
N ALA A 24 -3.01 10.19 -13.33
CA ALA A 24 -2.49 10.70 -12.06
C ALA A 24 -3.61 10.85 -11.02
N ARG A 25 -4.73 11.49 -11.38
CA ARG A 25 -5.89 11.61 -10.47
C ARG A 25 -6.46 10.24 -10.08
N LYS A 26 -6.55 9.32 -11.03
CA LYS A 26 -7.02 7.95 -10.75
C LYS A 26 -6.10 7.21 -9.79
N ASN A 27 -4.77 7.30 -9.99
CA ASN A 27 -3.79 6.69 -9.10
C ASN A 27 -3.87 7.27 -7.69
N ILE A 28 -4.09 8.58 -7.55
CA ILE A 28 -4.28 9.20 -6.23
C ILE A 28 -5.50 8.60 -5.54
N GLU A 29 -6.64 8.50 -6.21
CA GLU A 29 -7.85 7.96 -5.59
C GLU A 29 -7.71 6.46 -5.28
N ASP A 30 -7.16 5.67 -6.19
CA ASP A 30 -6.95 4.24 -5.98
C ASP A 30 -6.01 3.99 -4.79
N LEU A 31 -4.90 4.74 -4.70
CA LEU A 31 -3.97 4.63 -3.57
C LEU A 31 -4.61 5.12 -2.26
N ALA A 32 -5.39 6.19 -2.31
CA ALA A 32 -6.11 6.69 -1.15
C ALA A 32 -7.11 5.64 -0.61
N ARG A 33 -7.80 4.93 -1.50
CA ARG A 33 -8.72 3.83 -1.13
C ARG A 33 -8.00 2.67 -0.46
N ILE A 34 -6.80 2.30 -0.95
CA ILE A 34 -5.95 1.29 -0.28
C ILE A 34 -5.62 1.75 1.13
N ILE A 35 -5.05 2.95 1.26
CA ILE A 35 -4.60 3.48 2.56
C ILE A 35 -5.78 3.58 3.53
N ALA A 36 -6.94 4.04 3.06
CA ALA A 36 -8.14 4.13 3.88
C ALA A 36 -8.61 2.73 4.36
N SER A 37 -8.70 1.78 3.43
CA SER A 37 -9.20 0.43 3.74
C SER A 37 -8.27 -0.35 4.66
N GLU A 38 -6.96 -0.16 4.53
CA GLU A 38 -5.95 -0.89 5.30
C GLU A 38 -5.58 -0.22 6.62
N ALA A 39 -5.55 1.12 6.66
CA ALA A 39 -4.86 1.85 7.73
C ALA A 39 -5.56 3.14 8.22
N SER A 40 -6.80 3.43 7.82
CA SER A 40 -7.53 4.63 8.27
C SER A 40 -7.61 4.78 9.80
N ASN A 41 -7.75 3.66 10.52
CA ASN A 41 -7.81 3.62 11.99
C ASN A 41 -6.43 3.58 12.66
N SER A 42 -5.38 4.01 11.96
CA SER A 42 -4.00 4.02 12.44
C SER A 42 -3.33 5.37 12.19
N ASN A 43 -2.16 5.57 12.79
CA ASN A 43 -1.43 6.82 12.67
C ASN A 43 -0.91 7.09 11.25
N GLU A 44 -0.50 8.33 11.00
CA GLU A 44 -0.02 8.78 9.70
C GLU A 44 1.19 7.98 9.21
N THR A 45 2.13 7.62 10.09
CA THR A 45 3.31 6.80 9.74
C THR A 45 2.90 5.43 9.19
N ALA A 46 1.89 4.78 9.79
CA ALA A 46 1.37 3.51 9.30
C ALA A 46 0.67 3.65 7.94
N GLN A 47 -0.11 4.71 7.76
CA GLN A 47 -0.74 5.02 6.47
C GLN A 47 0.31 5.27 5.37
N LEU A 48 1.38 6.02 5.68
CA LEU A 48 2.52 6.22 4.79
C LEU A 48 3.22 4.90 4.45
N MET A 49 3.49 4.04 5.44
CA MET A 49 4.13 2.75 5.21
C MET A 49 3.30 1.82 4.32
N VAL A 50 1.97 1.75 4.53
CA VAL A 50 1.09 1.00 3.63
C VAL A 50 1.17 1.57 2.21
N GLY A 51 1.07 2.89 2.05
CA GLY A 51 1.19 3.54 0.75
C GLY A 51 2.53 3.24 0.06
N TRP A 52 3.64 3.28 0.81
CA TRP A 52 4.96 2.92 0.29
C TRP A 52 5.05 1.48 -0.22
N THR A 53 4.38 0.51 0.43
CA THR A 53 4.38 -0.87 -0.10
C THR A 53 3.79 -0.95 -1.50
N VAL A 54 2.76 -0.15 -1.78
CA VAL A 54 2.15 -0.06 -3.12
C VAL A 54 3.15 0.56 -4.10
N ILE A 55 3.76 1.69 -3.75
CA ILE A 55 4.76 2.37 -4.59
C ILE A 55 5.94 1.45 -4.91
N ASN A 56 6.46 0.72 -3.92
CA ASN A 56 7.58 -0.20 -4.11
C ASN A 56 7.21 -1.37 -5.02
N ARG A 57 6.00 -1.92 -4.90
CA ARG A 57 5.49 -2.93 -5.84
C ARG A 57 5.34 -2.37 -7.25
N MET A 58 4.83 -1.15 -7.40
CA MET A 58 4.73 -0.49 -8.71
C MET A 58 6.11 -0.35 -9.36
N LYS A 59 7.08 0.20 -8.61
CA LYS A 59 8.47 0.37 -9.07
C LYS A 59 9.10 -0.97 -9.48
N ARG A 60 9.01 -1.99 -8.62
CA ARG A 60 9.58 -3.33 -8.88
C ARG A 60 8.99 -4.00 -10.12
N ARG A 61 7.70 -3.77 -10.39
CA ARG A 61 6.96 -4.38 -11.52
C ARG A 61 6.83 -3.45 -12.73
N HIS A 62 7.47 -2.28 -12.71
CA HIS A 62 7.39 -1.24 -13.73
C HIS A 62 5.94 -0.85 -14.09
N LEU A 63 5.06 -0.78 -13.09
CA LEU A 63 3.64 -0.46 -13.26
C LEU A 63 3.41 1.05 -13.20
N LYS A 64 2.56 1.55 -14.10
CA LYS A 64 2.11 2.94 -14.12
C LYS A 64 0.78 3.18 -13.39
N SER A 65 0.00 2.11 -13.15
CA SER A 65 -1.31 2.19 -12.52
C SER A 65 -1.33 1.51 -11.17
N VAL A 66 -1.85 2.19 -10.15
CA VAL A 66 -2.09 1.63 -8.81
C VAL A 66 -3.10 0.48 -8.90
N SER A 67 -4.11 0.61 -9.77
CA SER A 67 -5.13 -0.42 -9.91
C SER A 67 -4.58 -1.77 -10.38
N THR A 68 -3.42 -1.81 -11.02
CA THR A 68 -2.79 -3.08 -11.42
C THR A 68 -2.18 -3.81 -10.20
N VAL A 69 -1.74 -3.06 -9.18
CA VAL A 69 -1.12 -3.65 -7.98
C VAL A 69 -2.15 -4.41 -7.14
N TRP A 70 -3.36 -3.85 -6.96
CA TRP A 70 -4.39 -4.45 -6.10
C TRP A 70 -5.21 -5.55 -6.77
N GLN A 71 -5.19 -5.66 -8.11
CA GLN A 71 -6.02 -6.61 -8.88
C GLN A 71 -5.65 -8.06 -8.59
N HIS A 72 -4.47 -8.26 -8.00
CA HIS A 72 -3.97 -9.54 -7.52
C HIS A 72 -4.43 -9.88 -6.09
N GLY A 73 -5.51 -9.26 -5.58
CA GLY A 73 -6.05 -9.55 -4.23
C GLY A 73 -5.12 -9.11 -3.09
N ASN A 74 -4.23 -8.18 -3.38
CA ASN A 74 -3.08 -7.84 -2.56
C ASN A 74 -3.35 -6.82 -1.45
N TYR A 75 -4.46 -6.08 -1.58
CA TYR A 75 -4.82 -4.96 -0.71
C TYR A 75 -6.36 -4.85 -0.60
N ALA A 76 -6.85 -4.55 0.59
CA ALA A 76 -8.19 -4.05 0.82
C ALA A 76 -8.37 -2.67 0.17
N HIS A 77 -9.55 -2.44 -0.40
CA HIS A 77 -9.88 -1.24 -1.17
C HIS A 77 -11.38 -0.94 -1.25
N ASN A 78 -12.13 -1.51 -0.31
CA ASN A 78 -13.58 -1.41 -0.19
C ASN A 78 -14.05 -0.10 0.46
N GLN A 79 -13.15 0.69 1.05
CA GLN A 79 -13.46 2.01 1.57
C GLN A 79 -13.13 3.11 0.55
N SER A 80 -13.90 4.19 0.59
CA SER A 80 -13.59 5.43 -0.13
C SER A 80 -12.37 6.13 0.48
N GLY A 81 -11.62 6.88 -0.32
CA GLY A 81 -10.53 7.70 0.19
C GLY A 81 -11.03 8.70 1.24
N THR A 82 -10.28 8.83 2.34
CA THR A 82 -10.43 9.91 3.32
C THR A 82 -9.61 11.13 2.89
N ALA A 83 -9.86 12.31 3.47
CA ALA A 83 -9.04 13.50 3.20
C ALA A 83 -7.54 13.26 3.51
N MET A 84 -7.26 12.58 4.63
CA MET A 84 -5.90 12.21 5.03
C MET A 84 -5.24 11.27 4.02
N SER A 85 -5.91 10.17 3.66
CA SER A 85 -5.35 9.19 2.72
C SER A 85 -5.14 9.75 1.32
N ARG A 86 -6.00 10.66 0.84
CA ARG A 86 -5.78 11.39 -0.42
C ARG A 86 -4.56 12.29 -0.36
N ARG A 87 -4.37 13.02 0.74
CA ARG A 87 -3.17 13.86 0.96
C ARG A 87 -1.89 13.02 0.94
N ILE A 88 -1.90 11.89 1.65
CA ILE A 88 -0.77 10.95 1.67
C ILE A 88 -0.52 10.37 0.28
N ALA A 89 -1.56 9.90 -0.41
CA ALA A 89 -1.45 9.33 -1.76
C ALA A 89 -0.86 10.33 -2.76
N ALA A 90 -1.32 11.58 -2.74
CA ALA A 90 -0.79 12.64 -3.59
C ALA A 90 0.70 12.90 -3.30
N SER A 91 1.08 13.00 -2.02
CA SER A 91 2.47 13.22 -1.60
C SER A 91 3.41 12.06 -1.99
N LEU A 92 2.94 10.82 -1.91
CA LEU A 92 3.70 9.64 -2.34
C LEU A 92 3.92 9.62 -3.86
N LEU A 93 2.85 9.86 -4.63
CA LEU A 93 2.89 9.80 -6.10
C LEU A 93 3.63 10.99 -6.73
N SER A 94 3.66 12.15 -6.05
CA SER A 94 4.46 13.32 -6.47
C SER A 94 5.93 13.24 -6.06
N GLY A 95 6.32 12.23 -5.25
CA GLY A 95 7.68 12.08 -4.73
C GLY A 95 8.03 13.05 -3.60
N GLN A 96 7.04 13.71 -3.00
CA GLN A 96 7.24 14.64 -1.89
C GLN A 96 7.38 13.93 -0.53
N ALA A 97 6.77 12.76 -0.37
CA ALA A 97 6.89 11.97 0.85
C ALA A 97 8.29 11.36 0.96
N PRO A 98 8.94 11.40 2.14
CA PRO A 98 10.20 10.69 2.36
C PRO A 98 10.00 9.17 2.36
N ASP A 99 10.94 8.43 1.78
CA ASP A 99 10.92 6.96 1.81
C ASP A 99 11.37 6.43 3.17
N ILE A 100 10.39 6.06 3.99
CA ILE A 100 10.56 5.45 5.31
C ILE A 100 10.47 3.91 5.26
N SER A 101 10.29 3.34 4.07
CA SER A 101 9.87 1.94 3.89
C SER A 101 11.03 0.96 3.81
N GLN A 102 12.24 1.45 3.56
CA GLN A 102 13.44 0.62 3.33
C GLN A 102 13.22 -0.46 2.25
N GLY A 103 12.33 -0.18 1.29
CA GLY A 103 11.93 -1.09 0.21
C GLY A 103 10.90 -2.15 0.59
N ALA A 104 10.16 -1.98 1.69
CA ALA A 104 9.09 -2.90 2.07
C ALA A 104 8.06 -3.06 0.94
N THR A 105 7.70 -4.30 0.62
CA THR A 105 6.66 -4.63 -0.36
C THR A 105 5.52 -5.42 0.25
N LEU A 106 5.67 -6.01 1.43
CA LEU A 106 4.64 -6.82 2.07
C LEU A 106 4.30 -6.27 3.45
N PHE A 107 3.10 -6.55 3.93
CA PHE A 107 2.76 -6.40 5.33
C PHE A 107 1.62 -7.34 5.70
N TYR A 108 1.47 -7.60 7.00
CA TYR A 108 0.24 -8.16 7.56
C TYR A 108 -0.11 -7.43 8.86
N SER A 109 -1.34 -7.65 9.31
CA SER A 109 -1.86 -7.14 10.57
C SER A 109 -1.93 -8.26 11.61
N PRO A 110 -1.06 -8.28 12.65
CA PRO A 110 -1.12 -9.31 13.68
C PRO A 110 -2.46 -9.39 14.41
N ILE A 111 -3.12 -8.24 14.65
CA ILE A 111 -4.45 -8.20 15.25
C ILE A 111 -5.50 -8.88 14.37
N SER A 112 -5.32 -8.92 13.05
CA SER A 112 -6.20 -9.61 12.11
C SER A 112 -5.85 -11.08 11.88
N MET A 113 -4.65 -11.53 12.28
CA MET A 113 -4.25 -12.94 12.16
C MET A 113 -4.91 -13.80 13.25
N PRO A 114 -5.16 -15.11 13.03
CA PRO A 114 -5.71 -15.96 14.08
C PRO A 114 -4.78 -16.03 15.29
N LYS A 115 -5.37 -16.11 16.49
CA LYS A 115 -4.61 -16.21 17.74
C LYS A 115 -4.33 -17.67 18.10
N GLU A 116 -3.33 -17.88 18.96
CA GLU A 116 -3.08 -19.18 19.56
C GLU A 116 -4.38 -19.67 20.22
N LYS A 117 -4.85 -20.87 19.81
CA LYS A 117 -6.12 -21.55 20.19
C LYS A 117 -7.34 -21.23 19.32
N GLU A 118 -7.26 -20.34 18.34
CA GLU A 118 -8.31 -20.28 17.32
C GLU A 118 -8.25 -21.53 16.43
N THR A 119 -9.42 -22.10 16.13
CA THR A 119 -9.54 -23.38 15.41
C THR A 119 -9.90 -23.20 13.94
N ASP A 120 -10.58 -22.12 13.56
CA ASP A 120 -10.85 -21.81 12.15
C ASP A 120 -9.69 -21.00 11.55
N LEU A 121 -8.77 -21.73 10.92
CA LEU A 121 -7.61 -21.17 10.23
C LEU A 121 -7.76 -21.15 8.70
N SER A 122 -8.92 -21.60 8.19
CA SER A 122 -9.12 -21.95 6.77
C SER A 122 -8.87 -20.80 5.78
N LYS A 123 -9.02 -19.55 6.24
CA LYS A 123 -8.87 -18.33 5.44
C LYS A 123 -7.50 -17.66 5.56
N TYR A 124 -6.59 -18.23 6.34
CA TYR A 124 -5.34 -17.59 6.69
C TYR A 124 -4.13 -18.44 6.29
N ASP A 125 -3.12 -17.76 5.75
CA ASP A 125 -1.79 -18.33 5.67
C ASP A 125 -1.16 -18.32 7.07
N THR A 126 -0.96 -19.51 7.64
CA THR A 126 -0.50 -19.70 9.03
C THR A 126 0.74 -20.60 9.13
N GLN A 127 1.33 -20.98 7.99
CA GLN A 127 2.29 -22.08 7.93
C GLN A 127 3.64 -21.78 8.59
N ARG A 128 3.95 -20.50 8.87
CA ARG A 128 5.15 -20.14 9.67
C ARG A 128 4.98 -20.48 11.15
N GLY A 129 3.76 -20.67 11.63
CA GLY A 129 3.45 -20.91 13.03
C GLY A 129 3.25 -19.62 13.82
N LEU A 130 3.44 -19.71 15.13
CA LEU A 130 3.13 -18.65 16.08
C LEU A 130 4.33 -17.73 16.35
N GLU A 131 4.06 -16.45 16.52
CA GLU A 131 5.00 -15.50 17.12
C GLU A 131 4.36 -14.78 18.29
N THR A 132 5.18 -14.25 19.19
CA THR A 132 4.72 -13.29 20.20
C THR A 132 4.80 -11.89 19.61
N VAL A 133 3.70 -11.13 19.73
CA VAL A 133 3.65 -9.73 19.35
C VAL A 133 3.41 -8.88 20.59
N ASP A 134 4.34 -7.96 20.80
CA ASP A 134 4.22 -6.94 21.82
C ASP A 134 3.14 -5.94 21.42
N GLY A 135 2.09 -5.89 22.22
CA GLY A 135 0.93 -5.07 21.97
C GLY A 135 -0.37 -5.78 22.34
N VAL A 136 -1.26 -4.96 22.86
CA VAL A 136 -2.26 -5.26 23.87
C VAL A 136 -3.36 -6.17 23.32
N SER A 137 -3.42 -7.45 23.78
CA SER A 137 -4.74 -8.09 23.98
C SER A 137 -5.57 -7.16 24.86
N LYS A 138 -6.92 -7.21 24.87
CA LYS A 138 -7.76 -6.30 25.70
C LYS A 138 -7.29 -6.13 27.17
N ASN A 139 -6.47 -7.06 27.68
CA ASN A 139 -5.93 -7.10 29.04
C ASN A 139 -4.41 -6.80 29.16
N GLY A 140 -3.77 -6.20 28.15
CA GLY A 140 -2.35 -5.80 28.23
C GLY A 140 -1.32 -6.93 28.07
N LYS A 141 -1.77 -8.16 27.83
CA LYS A 141 -0.88 -9.31 27.67
C LYS A 141 -0.39 -9.44 26.22
N PRO A 142 0.85 -9.92 26.01
CA PRO A 142 1.35 -10.27 24.69
C PRO A 142 0.39 -11.22 23.98
N ILE A 143 0.18 -10.97 22.70
CA ILE A 143 -0.65 -11.82 21.86
C ILE A 143 0.27 -12.79 21.14
N ARG A 144 -0.12 -14.08 21.11
CA ARG A 144 0.46 -15.03 20.17
C ARG A 144 -0.47 -15.20 18.98
N ASN A 145 0.01 -14.86 17.79
CA ASN A 145 -0.75 -14.99 16.55
C ASN A 145 0.04 -15.79 15.53
N TYR A 146 -0.69 -16.38 14.59
CA TYR A 146 -0.09 -17.02 13.44
C TYR A 146 0.53 -15.99 12.52
N VAL A 147 1.62 -16.39 11.87
CA VAL A 147 2.34 -15.56 10.92
C VAL A 147 2.20 -16.16 9.52
N PRO A 148 2.02 -15.32 8.47
CA PRO A 148 2.04 -15.80 7.10
C PRO A 148 3.37 -16.49 6.74
N SER A 149 3.29 -17.53 5.92
CA SER A 149 4.45 -18.29 5.43
C SER A 149 5.49 -17.39 4.78
N TRP A 150 5.04 -16.44 3.94
CA TRP A 150 5.90 -15.54 3.18
C TRP A 150 6.72 -14.58 4.06
N ALA A 151 6.38 -14.41 5.34
CA ALA A 151 7.16 -13.60 6.27
C ALA A 151 8.56 -14.19 6.52
N TYR A 152 8.81 -15.43 6.09
CA TYR A 152 10.13 -16.02 5.93
C TYR A 152 10.26 -16.59 4.50
N PRO A 153 11.33 -16.29 3.76
CA PRO A 153 12.58 -15.63 4.18
C PRO A 153 12.55 -14.10 4.10
N ALA A 154 11.39 -13.47 3.90
CA ALA A 154 11.31 -12.01 3.74
C ALA A 154 11.95 -11.24 4.91
N ARG A 155 12.64 -10.14 4.61
CA ARG A 155 13.34 -9.33 5.60
C ARG A 155 12.36 -8.41 6.33
N ARG A 156 12.24 -8.58 7.65
CA ARG A 156 11.48 -7.69 8.54
C ARG A 156 12.00 -6.25 8.43
N ILE A 157 11.08 -5.28 8.28
CA ILE A 157 11.39 -3.85 8.34
C ILE A 157 10.76 -3.25 9.61
N PHE A 158 11.59 -2.51 10.34
CA PHE A 158 11.18 -1.75 11.51
C PHE A 158 11.22 -0.25 11.19
N THR A 159 10.08 0.41 11.41
CA THR A 159 9.92 1.85 11.21
C THR A 159 9.39 2.44 12.51
N PRO A 160 10.10 3.38 13.15
CA PRO A 160 9.64 4.00 14.39
C PRO A 160 8.22 4.56 14.29
N GLY A 161 7.45 4.42 15.36
CA GLY A 161 6.08 4.92 15.43
C GLY A 161 5.02 4.03 14.75
N ILE A 162 5.40 2.87 14.20
CA ILE A 162 4.43 1.86 13.74
C ILE A 162 3.96 1.00 14.93
N PRO A 163 2.64 0.89 15.19
CA PRO A 163 2.13 -0.05 16.18
C PRO A 163 2.28 -1.49 15.68
N GLU A 164 3.26 -2.23 16.23
CA GLU A 164 3.60 -3.59 15.79
C GLU A 164 2.42 -4.58 15.87
N TYR A 165 1.50 -4.39 16.81
CA TYR A 165 0.29 -5.21 16.89
C TYR A 165 -0.72 -4.97 15.75
N LYS A 166 -0.61 -3.83 15.05
CA LYS A 166 -1.44 -3.50 13.88
C LYS A 166 -0.74 -3.79 12.57
N PHE A 167 0.57 -3.56 12.47
CA PHE A 167 1.29 -3.73 11.21
C PHE A 167 2.67 -4.31 11.40
N LYS A 168 2.97 -5.28 10.54
CA LYS A 168 4.32 -5.77 10.33
C LYS A 168 4.69 -5.75 8.85
N PHE A 169 5.57 -4.83 8.46
CA PHE A 169 6.16 -4.66 7.12
C PHE A 169 7.39 -5.55 6.80
N TYR A 170 7.48 -6.05 5.58
CA TYR A 170 8.57 -6.90 5.10
C TYR A 170 9.02 -6.50 3.70
N LYS A 171 10.30 -6.75 3.42
CA LYS A 171 10.90 -6.68 2.10
C LYS A 171 11.15 -8.09 1.57
N GLU A 172 10.58 -8.38 0.40
CA GLU A 172 10.89 -9.61 -0.38
C GLU A 172 12.32 -9.64 -0.90
#